data_AF-A0A7L1VS54-F1
#
_entry.id   AF-A0A7L1VS54-F1
#
_cell.length_a   1.000
_cell.length_b   1.000
_cell.length_c   1.000
_cell.angle_alpha   90.00
_cell.angle_beta   90.00
_cell.angle_gamma   90.00
#
_symmetry.space_group_name_H-M   'P 1'
#
loop_
_entity.id
_entity.type
_entity.pdbx_description
1 polymer ?
#
loop_
_entity_poly.entity_id
_entity_poly.type
_entity_poly.pdbx_seq_one_letter_code
_entity_poly.pdbx_strand_id
1 'polypeptide(L)'
;ITVKSSSKDPVPAAGQEGEDPPKEEPWETTLKSTVLHVEAAEFRGRGVSLWELLHCRYIPEENRRELLELYRAGELSLEQVKSVVSTIVSRAAAAAA
;
A
#
# COMPACT_ATOMS: atom_id res chain seq x y z
N ILE A 1 -5.71 -52.57 -26.52
CA ILE A 1 -6.24 -51.52 -25.62
C ILE A 1 -5.11 -51.04 -24.71
N THR A 2 -4.32 -50.04 -25.11
CA THR A 2 -4.55 -48.58 -24.88
C THR A 2 -4.46 -48.25 -23.38
N VAL A 3 -3.60 -47.38 -22.84
CA VAL A 3 -2.93 -46.17 -23.37
C VAL A 3 -1.67 -45.90 -22.53
N LYS A 4 -0.67 -45.23 -23.13
CA LYS A 4 0.39 -44.46 -22.47
C LYS A 4 -0.21 -43.24 -21.74
N SER A 5 0.44 -42.71 -20.72
CA SER A 5 0.85 -41.28 -20.64
C SER A 5 0.92 -40.75 -19.20
N SER A 6 1.97 -39.95 -19.01
CA SER A 6 2.18 -38.90 -18.01
C SER A 6 2.59 -39.31 -16.61
N SER A 7 3.92 -39.39 -16.47
CA SER A 7 4.65 -38.68 -15.43
C SER A 7 3.92 -37.43 -14.96
N LYS A 8 3.69 -37.34 -13.66
CA LYS A 8 3.60 -36.07 -12.98
C LYS A 8 4.36 -36.19 -11.68
N ASP A 9 5.66 -36.06 -11.79
CA ASP A 9 6.50 -35.60 -10.68
C ASP A 9 5.87 -34.31 -10.14
N PRO A 10 5.42 -34.26 -8.87
CA PRO A 10 5.15 -32.98 -8.24
C PRO A 10 6.50 -32.36 -7.92
N VAL A 11 6.87 -31.40 -8.77
CA VAL A 11 7.87 -30.34 -8.63
C VAL A 11 8.69 -30.38 -7.33
N PRO A 12 10.01 -30.64 -7.41
CA PRO A 12 10.92 -30.34 -6.32
C PRO A 12 11.16 -28.82 -6.26
N ALA A 13 11.19 -28.30 -5.03
CA ALA A 13 11.89 -27.11 -4.58
C ALA A 13 12.21 -25.99 -5.60
N ALA A 14 11.42 -24.91 -5.53
CA ALA A 14 11.98 -23.57 -5.39
C ALA A 14 11.49 -23.10 -3.99
N GLY A 15 12.30 -22.95 -2.95
CA GLY A 15 13.71 -22.61 -2.93
C GLY A 15 13.88 -21.09 -2.94
N GLN A 16 13.48 -20.45 -1.83
CA GLN A 16 14.10 -19.27 -1.20
C GLN A 16 13.39 -19.14 0.17
N GLU A 17 13.92 -19.70 1.26
CA GLU A 17 15.03 -19.18 2.07
C GLU A 17 14.94 -17.67 2.33
N GLY A 18 14.64 -17.34 3.60
CA GLY A 18 15.28 -16.23 4.29
C GLY A 18 14.70 -14.85 4.04
N GLU A 19 13.49 -14.60 4.51
CA GLU A 19 13.20 -13.28 5.04
C GLU A 19 12.77 -13.50 6.49
N ASP A 20 13.66 -13.12 7.42
CA ASP A 20 13.27 -12.62 8.74
C ASP A 20 11.90 -11.96 8.57
N PRO A 21 10.80 -12.40 9.23
CA PRO A 21 9.52 -11.71 9.07
C PRO A 21 9.84 -10.27 9.43
N PRO A 22 9.88 -9.36 8.44
CA PRO A 22 10.31 -8.03 8.74
C PRO A 22 9.26 -7.58 9.73
N LYS A 23 9.73 -6.92 10.78
CA LYS A 23 8.90 -6.39 11.87
C LYS A 23 7.97 -5.26 11.36
N GLU A 24 7.58 -5.35 10.10
CA GLU A 24 6.56 -4.60 9.39
C GLU A 24 5.23 -4.98 9.99
N GLU A 25 4.59 -3.99 10.58
CA GLU A 25 3.33 -4.21 11.23
C GLU A 25 2.24 -4.53 10.17
N PRO A 26 1.22 -5.34 10.49
CA PRO A 26 0.19 -5.75 9.51
C PRO A 26 -0.57 -4.56 8.89
N TRP A 27 -0.55 -3.42 9.58
CA TRP A 27 -1.14 -2.19 9.10
C TRP A 27 -0.26 -1.53 8.02
N GLU A 28 1.07 -1.64 8.07
CA GLU A 28 1.99 -1.10 7.05
C GLU A 28 1.81 -1.79 5.71
N THR A 29 1.75 -3.13 5.71
CA THR A 29 1.52 -3.91 4.48
C THR A 29 0.17 -3.58 3.86
N THR A 30 -0.86 -3.40 4.68
CA THR A 30 -2.19 -2.96 4.22
C THR A 30 -2.14 -1.58 3.54
N LEU A 31 -1.39 -0.63 4.09
CA LEU A 31 -1.22 0.70 3.50
C LEU A 31 -0.37 0.64 2.21
N LYS A 32 0.67 -0.20 2.18
CA LYS A 32 1.56 -0.37 1.00
C LYS A 32 0.84 -1.08 -0.15
N SER A 33 0.03 -2.10 0.12
CA SER A 33 -0.77 -2.80 -0.91
C SER A 33 -1.98 -2.00 -1.39
N THR A 34 -2.41 -1.00 -0.62
CA THR A 34 -3.49 -0.11 -1.05
C THR A 34 -2.96 0.90 -2.07
N VAL A 35 -3.40 0.78 -3.32
CA VAL A 35 -3.12 1.77 -4.36
C VAL A 35 -4.23 2.82 -4.40
N LEU A 36 -3.83 4.09 -4.45
CA LEU A 36 -4.70 5.24 -4.63
C LEU A 36 -4.39 5.97 -5.93
N HIS A 37 -5.47 6.36 -6.60
CA HIS A 37 -5.44 7.31 -7.71
C HIS A 37 -5.93 8.65 -7.18
N VAL A 38 -5.03 9.62 -7.13
CA VAL A 38 -5.34 10.99 -6.69
C VAL A 38 -5.29 11.91 -7.90
N GLU A 39 -6.14 12.93 -7.93
CA GLU A 39 -6.17 13.93 -9.00
C GLU A 39 -5.11 15.02 -8.85
N ALA A 40 -4.07 14.76 -8.07
CA ALA A 40 -2.91 15.64 -7.99
C ALA A 40 -2.13 15.59 -9.30
N ALA A 41 -1.78 16.76 -9.86
CA ALA A 41 -1.07 16.85 -11.13
C ALA A 41 0.21 15.98 -11.19
N GLU A 42 0.95 15.91 -10.09
CA GLU A 42 2.19 15.11 -9.97
C GLU A 42 1.94 13.59 -9.92
N PHE A 43 0.75 13.16 -9.49
CA PHE A 43 0.37 11.75 -9.39
C PHE A 43 -0.69 11.34 -10.42
N ARG A 44 -1.10 12.27 -11.28
CA ARG A 44 -2.17 12.06 -12.26
C ARG A 44 -1.73 11.00 -13.26
N GLY A 45 -2.46 9.88 -13.28
CA GLY A 45 -2.17 8.75 -14.17
C GLY A 45 -1.14 7.74 -13.62
N ARG A 46 -0.64 7.90 -12.38
CA ARG A 46 0.07 6.83 -11.66
C ARG A 46 -0.71 6.38 -10.43
N GLY A 47 -0.78 5.06 -10.23
CA GLY A 47 -1.20 4.49 -8.96
C GLY A 47 -0.08 4.64 -7.93
N VAL A 48 -0.35 5.35 -6.85
CA VAL A 48 0.60 5.53 -5.74
C VAL A 48 0.07 4.77 -4.55
N SER A 49 0.94 4.08 -3.82
CA SER A 49 0.49 3.41 -2.61
C SER A 49 0.09 4.45 -1.56
N LEU A 50 -0.91 4.12 -0.75
CA LEU A 50 -1.36 4.96 0.35
C LEU A 50 -0.19 5.26 1.30
N TRP A 51 0.66 4.28 1.56
CA TRP A 51 1.89 4.45 2.34
C TRP A 51 2.84 5.51 1.74
N GLU A 52 3.11 5.45 0.43
CA GLU A 52 3.93 6.46 -0.25
C GLU A 52 3.30 7.85 -0.17
N LEU A 53 1.97 7.96 -0.26
CA LEU A 53 1.25 9.23 -0.09
C LEU A 53 1.33 9.75 1.35
N LEU A 54 1.27 8.87 2.36
CA LEU A 54 1.49 9.26 3.76
C LEU A 54 2.93 9.77 4.00
N HIS A 55 3.91 9.22 3.29
CA HIS A 55 5.32 9.60 3.38
C HIS A 55 5.75 10.65 2.34
N CYS A 56 4.82 11.17 1.53
CA CYS A 56 5.13 12.18 0.53
C CYS A 56 5.24 13.57 1.15
N ARG A 57 5.89 14.50 0.44
CA ARG A 57 6.03 15.90 0.89
C ARG A 57 4.70 16.64 1.08
N TYR A 58 3.60 16.17 0.49
CA TYR A 58 2.28 16.79 0.65
C TYR A 58 1.66 16.55 2.02
N ILE A 59 2.07 15.49 2.72
CA ILE A 59 1.58 15.16 4.06
C ILE A 59 2.68 15.47 5.07
N PRO A 60 2.49 16.47 5.95
CA PRO A 60 3.47 16.74 6.98
C PRO A 60 3.54 15.57 7.96
N GLU A 61 4.70 15.38 8.58
CA GLU A 61 4.94 14.28 9.51
C GLU A 61 3.91 14.24 10.66
N GLU A 62 3.45 15.41 11.12
CA GLU A 62 2.45 15.52 12.18
C GLU A 62 1.11 14.89 11.78
N ASN A 63 0.56 15.27 10.62
CA ASN A 63 -0.65 14.65 10.06
C ASN A 63 -0.46 13.16 9.86
N ARG A 64 0.70 12.73 9.33
CA ARG A 64 1.00 11.31 9.13
C ARG A 64 0.95 10.56 10.47
N ARG A 65 1.62 11.08 11.50
CA ARG A 65 1.68 10.44 12.81
C ARG A 65 0.29 10.31 13.41
N GLU A 66 -0.51 11.37 13.37
CA GLU A 66 -1.88 11.37 13.87
C GLU A 66 -2.78 10.37 13.13
N LEU A 67 -2.73 10.35 11.79
CA LEU A 67 -3.46 9.38 10.96
C LEU A 67 -3.08 7.93 11.29
N LEU A 68 -1.79 7.65 11.46
CA LEU A 68 -1.30 6.32 11.80
C LEU A 68 -1.68 5.91 13.22
N GLU A 69 -1.66 6.85 14.17
CA GLU A 69 -2.04 6.60 15.55
C GLU A 69 -3.54 6.27 15.66
N LEU A 70 -4.38 7.06 14.99
CA LEU A 70 -5.83 6.80 14.91
C LEU A 70 -6.15 5.50 14.15
N TYR A 71 -5.39 5.17 13.10
CA TYR A 71 -5.54 3.89 12.39
C TYR A 71 -5.14 2.70 13.26
N ARG A 72 -4.04 2.81 14.01
CA ARG A 72 -3.62 1.79 15.00
C ARG A 72 -4.59 1.68 16.18
N ALA A 73 -5.17 2.79 16.62
CA ALA A 73 -6.20 2.82 17.66
C ALA A 73 -7.54 2.23 17.17
N GLY A 74 -7.71 2.05 15.85
CA GLY A 74 -8.96 1.60 15.24
C GLY A 74 -10.04 2.68 15.17
N GLU A 75 -9.71 3.93 15.48
CA GLU A 75 -10.62 5.08 15.32
C GLU A 75 -10.81 5.42 13.84
N LEU A 76 -9.75 5.28 13.04
CA LEU A 76 -9.83 5.41 11.60
C LEU A 76 -9.80 4.03 10.94
N SER A 77 -10.67 3.87 9.95
CA SER A 77 -10.64 2.72 9.04
C SER A 77 -9.77 3.04 7.83
N LEU A 78 -9.29 2.00 7.14
CA LEU A 78 -8.47 2.14 5.94
C LEU A 78 -9.10 3.08 4.89
N GLU A 79 -10.41 2.99 4.66
CA GLU A 79 -11.12 3.89 3.75
C GLU A 79 -11.11 5.36 4.19
N GLN A 80 -11.17 5.63 5.50
CA GLN A 80 -11.08 6.99 6.01
C GLN A 80 -9.66 7.54 5.81
N VAL A 81 -8.63 6.74 6.13
CA VAL A 81 -7.23 7.10 5.86
C VAL A 81 -7.04 7.39 4.36
N LYS A 82 -7.59 6.55 3.48
CA LYS A 82 -7.57 6.78 2.02
C LYS A 82 -8.20 8.12 1.64
N SER A 83 -9.39 8.40 2.17
CA SER A 83 -10.15 9.63 1.87
C SER A 83 -9.40 10.88 2.34
N VAL A 84 -8.89 10.87 3.57
CA VAL A 84 -8.11 11.98 4.14
C VAL A 84 -6.84 12.22 3.35
N VAL A 85 -6.05 11.16 3.08
CA VAL A 85 -4.80 11.26 2.32
C VAL A 85 -5.06 11.75 0.89
N SER A 86 -6.06 11.19 0.21
CA SER A 86 -6.47 11.64 -1.13
C SER A 86 -6.87 13.11 -1.13
N THR A 87 -7.63 13.54 -0.12
CA THR A 87 -8.07 14.93 0.02
C THR A 87 -6.90 15.87 0.28
N ILE A 88 -5.97 15.52 1.17
CA ILE A 88 -4.78 16.34 1.46
C ILE A 88 -3.93 16.48 0.20
N VAL A 89 -3.63 15.38 -0.47
CA VAL A 89 -2.78 15.37 -1.67
C VAL A 89 -3.45 16.11 -2.83
N SER A 90 -4.76 15.93 -3.02
CA SER A 90 -5.54 16.67 -4.03
C SER A 90 -5.54 18.18 -3.76
N ARG A 91 -5.81 18.59 -2.51
CA ARG A 91 -5.78 20.02 -2.11
C ARG A 91 -4.39 20.63 -2.24
N ALA A 92 -3.36 19.90 -1.82
CA ALA A 92 -2.00 20.40 -1.85
C ALA A 92 -1.46 20.51 -3.28
N ALA A 93 -1.88 19.63 -4.19
CA ALA A 93 -1.60 19.77 -5.62
C ALA A 93 -2.32 20.97 -6.25
N ALA A 94 -3.57 21.25 -5.85
CA ALA A 94 -4.29 22.43 -6.33
C ALA A 94 -3.67 23.76 -5.88
N ALA A 95 -3.01 23.78 -4.71
CA ALA A 95 -2.33 24.98 -4.21
C ALA A 95 -0.95 25.23 -4.84
N ALA A 96 -0.38 24.23 -5.54
CA ALA A 96 0.93 24.33 -6.19
C ALA A 96 0.86 24.68 -7.69
N ALA A 97 -0.35 24.86 -8.23
CA ALA A 97 -0.62 25.25 -9.63
C ALA A 97 -0.96 26.75 -9.73
#